data_AF-A0A957EDY5-F1
#
_entry.id   AF-A0A957EDY5-F1
#
_cell.length_a   1.000
_cell.length_b   1.000
_cell.length_c   1.000
_cell.angle_alpha   90.00
_cell.angle_beta   90.00
_cell.angle_gamma   90.00
#
_symmetry.space_group_name_H-M   'P 1'
#
loop_
_entity.id
_entity.type
_entity.pdbx_description
1 polymer ?
#
loop_
_entity_poly.entity_id
_entity_poly.type
_entity_poly.pdbx_seq_one_letter_code
_entity_poly.pdbx_strand_id
1 'polypeptide(L)'
;MSTIPTSLTEKQFNQHVLPYIATAKRGFVCKIPLHKLFNYILYRLHTGCQWGQLPIAPDSSDPEKKKSVMMLFTIIFASGAGMAAW
;
A
#
# COMPACT_ATOMS: atom_id res chain seq x y z
N MET A 1 -13.05 -10.79 -23.64
CA MET A 1 -12.38 -9.71 -22.89
C MET A 1 -11.96 -10.28 -21.56
N SER A 2 -10.68 -10.20 -21.19
CA SER A 2 -10.24 -10.65 -19.88
C SER A 2 -10.61 -9.60 -18.84
N THR A 3 -11.57 -9.91 -17.98
CA THR A 3 -11.95 -9.03 -16.87
C THR A 3 -10.85 -9.08 -15.81
N ILE A 4 -10.29 -7.91 -15.49
CA ILE A 4 -9.31 -7.80 -14.41
C ILE A 4 -10.03 -8.05 -13.08
N PRO A 5 -9.53 -8.95 -12.21
CA PRO A 5 -10.15 -9.23 -10.94
C PRO A 5 -10.06 -8.01 -10.01
N THR A 6 -11.15 -7.74 -9.29
CA THR A 6 -11.26 -6.61 -8.34
C THR A 6 -10.80 -6.98 -6.92
N SER A 7 -10.67 -8.28 -6.63
CA SER A 7 -10.14 -8.79 -5.37
C SER A 7 -9.42 -10.12 -5.59
N LEU A 8 -8.38 -10.37 -4.78
CA LEU A 8 -7.65 -11.62 -4.74
C LEU A 8 -7.68 -12.23 -3.34
N THR A 9 -7.72 -13.56 -3.29
CA THR A 9 -7.44 -14.32 -2.06
C THR A 9 -5.93 -14.40 -1.81
N GLU A 10 -5.52 -14.66 -0.57
CA GLU A 10 -4.11 -14.79 -0.21
C GLU A 10 -3.39 -15.90 -0.99
N LYS A 11 -4.05 -17.05 -1.21
CA LYS A 11 -3.48 -18.15 -2.00
C LYS A 11 -3.19 -17.74 -3.44
N GLN A 12 -4.14 -17.07 -4.08
CA GLN A 12 -3.97 -16.57 -5.44
C GLN A 12 -2.88 -15.51 -5.51
N PHE A 13 -2.80 -14.64 -4.50
CA PHE A 13 -1.76 -13.61 -4.43
C PHE A 13 -0.37 -14.24 -4.35
N ASN A 14 -0.20 -15.24 -3.49
CA ASN A 14 1.07 -15.95 -3.32
C ASN A 14 1.48 -16.72 -4.58
N GLN A 15 0.52 -17.26 -5.34
CA GLN A 15 0.80 -18.02 -6.56
C GLN A 15 1.10 -17.12 -7.78
N HIS A 16 0.38 -16.01 -7.92
CA HIS A 16 0.38 -15.23 -9.16
C HIS A 16 1.06 -13.86 -9.06
N VAL A 17 1.20 -13.30 -7.86
CA VAL A 17 1.69 -11.93 -7.68
C VAL A 17 3.01 -11.91 -6.92
N LEU A 18 3.07 -12.59 -5.77
CA LEU A 18 4.24 -12.61 -4.89
C LEU A 18 5.57 -12.97 -5.60
N PRO A 19 5.64 -13.95 -6.54
CA PRO A 19 6.89 -14.32 -7.20
C PRO A 19 7.49 -13.18 -8.04
N TYR A 20 6.66 -12.23 -8.47
CA TYR A 20 7.05 -11.12 -9.32
C TYR A 20 7.29 -9.82 -8.54
N ILE A 21 7.01 -9.81 -7.23
CA ILE A 21 7.29 -8.66 -6.36
C ILE A 21 8.74 -8.76 -5.87
N ALA A 22 9.55 -7.76 -6.22
CA ALA A 22 10.91 -7.67 -5.71
C ALA A 22 10.92 -7.44 -4.19
N THR A 23 11.69 -8.24 -3.46
CA THR A 23 11.92 -8.01 -2.04
C THR A 23 12.77 -6.75 -1.84
N ALA A 24 12.28 -5.83 -1.00
CA ALA A 24 13.01 -4.60 -0.73
C ALA A 24 14.34 -4.88 -0.02
N LYS A 25 15.47 -4.49 -0.63
CA LYS A 25 16.83 -4.64 -0.06
C LYS A 25 17.03 -3.92 1.27
N ARG A 26 16.19 -2.92 1.55
CA ARG A 26 16.27 -2.05 2.74
C ARG A 26 15.73 -2.70 4.02
N GLY A 27 15.21 -3.93 3.94
CA GLY A 27 14.73 -4.68 5.12
C GLY A 27 13.42 -4.13 5.71
N PHE A 28 12.69 -3.29 4.98
CA PHE A 28 11.41 -2.77 5.47
C PHE A 28 10.33 -3.83 5.39
N VAL A 29 9.74 -4.16 6.54
CA VAL A 29 8.62 -5.12 6.65
C VAL A 29 7.31 -4.35 6.70
N CYS A 30 6.41 -4.66 5.77
CA CYS A 30 5.08 -4.07 5.76
C CYS A 30 4.29 -4.50 7.01
N LYS A 31 3.70 -3.52 7.72
CA LYS A 31 2.80 -3.79 8.87
C LYS A 31 1.47 -4.41 8.44
N ILE A 32 1.09 -4.23 7.18
CA ILE A 32 -0.15 -4.76 6.59
C ILE A 32 0.24 -5.95 5.69
N PRO A 33 -0.52 -7.06 5.70
CA PRO A 33 -0.30 -8.17 4.77
C PRO A 33 -0.32 -7.70 3.32
N LEU A 34 0.64 -8.18 2.52
CA LEU A 34 0.82 -7.76 1.13
C LEU A 34 -0.42 -8.00 0.26
N HIS A 35 -1.14 -9.11 0.48
CA HIS A 35 -2.37 -9.42 -0.27
C HIS A 35 -3.47 -8.37 -0.03
N LYS A 36 -3.59 -7.83 1.19
CA LYS A 36 -4.57 -6.77 1.50
C LYS A 36 -4.18 -5.47 0.81
N LEU A 37 -2.89 -5.13 0.87
CA LEU A 37 -2.36 -3.95 0.18
C LEU A 37 -2.63 -4.03 -1.33
N PHE A 38 -2.41 -5.20 -1.94
CA PHE A 38 -2.68 -5.42 -3.35
C PHE A 38 -4.16 -5.26 -3.70
N ASN A 39 -5.07 -5.76 -2.86
CA ASN A 39 -6.51 -5.56 -3.05
C ASN A 39 -6.92 -4.08 -2.97
N TYR A 40 -6.27 -3.26 -2.11
CA TYR A 40 -6.52 -1.81 -2.11
C TYR A 40 -6.04 -1.13 -3.39
N ILE A 41 -4.94 -1.59 -3.98
CA ILE A 41 -4.46 -1.10 -5.27
C ILE A 41 -5.45 -1.47 -6.38
N LEU A 42 -5.93 -2.72 -6.42
CA LEU A 42 -6.96 -3.16 -7.37
C LEU A 42 -8.25 -2.35 -7.23
N TYR A 43 -8.70 -2.12 -6.00
CA TYR A 43 -9.87 -1.29 -5.72
C TYR A 43 -9.69 0.13 -6.25
N ARG A 44 -8.52 0.73 -6.05
CA ARG A 44 -8.21 2.05 -6.61
C ARG A 44 -8.23 2.05 -8.14
N LEU A 45 -7.64 1.04 -8.77
CA LEU A 45 -7.61 0.93 -10.23
C LEU A 45 -9.01 0.72 -10.82
N HIS A 46 -9.87 -0.03 -10.14
CA HIS A 46 -11.24 -0.27 -10.56
C HIS A 46 -12.15 0.95 -10.36
N THR A 47 -11.99 1.67 -9.25
CA THR A 47 -12.93 2.73 -8.83
C THR A 47 -12.45 4.15 -9.14
N GLY A 48 -11.14 4.34 -9.35
CA GLY A 48 -10.53 5.66 -9.57
C GLY A 48 -10.46 6.58 -8.35
N CYS A 49 -10.69 6.06 -7.14
CA CYS A 49 -10.76 6.87 -5.92
C CYS A 49 -9.38 7.44 -5.48
N GLN A 50 -9.42 8.52 -4.70
CA GLN A 50 -8.21 9.12 -4.14
C GLN A 50 -7.61 8.23 -3.03
N TRP A 51 -6.29 8.22 -2.88
CA TRP A 51 -5.59 7.41 -1.88
C TRP A 51 -6.06 7.65 -0.43
N GLY A 52 -6.44 8.89 -0.10
CA GLY A 52 -6.94 9.26 1.23
C GLY A 52 -8.35 8.76 1.54
N GLN A 53 -9.09 8.32 0.51
CA GLN A 53 -10.46 7.82 0.63
C GLN A 53 -10.54 6.29 0.56
N LEU A 54 -9.39 5.60 0.55
CA LEU A 54 -9.39 4.15 0.56
C LEU A 54 -9.99 3.62 1.87
N PRO A 55 -10.87 2.60 1.80
CA PRO A 55 -11.43 1.96 2.98
C PRO A 55 -10.39 1.04 3.64
N ILE A 56 -9.36 1.65 4.23
CA ILE A 56 -8.33 0.94 5.00
C ILE A 56 -8.93 0.60 6.36
N ALA A 57 -8.92 -0.68 6.72
CA ALA A 57 -9.40 -1.10 8.04
C ALA A 57 -8.51 -0.46 9.13
N PRO A 58 -9.10 0.08 10.22
CA PRO A 58 -8.33 0.58 11.34
C PRO A 58 -7.49 -0.54 11.95
N ASP A 59 -6.31 -0.18 12.45
CA ASP A 59 -5.42 -1.13 13.12
C ASP A 59 -6.02 -1.51 14.48
N SER A 60 -6.08 -2.80 14.81
CA SER A 60 -6.69 -3.25 16.07
C SER A 60 -5.92 -2.83 17.31
N SER A 61 -4.62 -2.50 17.15
CA SER A 61 -3.76 -2.04 18.24
C SER A 61 -3.83 -0.52 18.50
N ASP A 62 -4.34 0.28 17.56
CA ASP A 62 -4.37 1.74 17.67
C ASP A 62 -5.43 2.31 16.72
N PRO A 63 -6.71 2.41 17.16
CA PRO A 63 -7.84 2.76 16.30
C PRO A 63 -7.82 4.21 15.82
N GLU A 64 -7.03 5.09 16.45
CA GLU A 64 -6.95 6.52 16.09
C GLU A 64 -5.91 6.82 15.02
N LYS A 65 -4.91 5.94 14.82
CA LYS A 65 -3.94 6.08 13.73
C LYS A 65 -4.56 5.71 12.38
N LYS A 66 -5.23 6.68 11.75
CA LYS A 66 -5.50 6.64 10.30
C LYS A 66 -4.16 6.73 9.55
N LYS A 67 -3.58 5.57 9.23
CA LYS A 67 -2.38 5.46 8.37
C LYS A 67 -2.79 5.76 6.92
N SER A 68 -3.14 7.01 6.64
CA SER A 68 -3.31 7.47 5.27
C SER A 68 -1.95 7.37 4.58
N VAL A 69 -1.90 6.77 3.39
CA VAL A 69 -0.68 6.68 2.55
C VAL A 69 -0.08 8.08 2.35
N MET A 70 -0.91 9.12 2.34
CA MET A 70 -0.49 10.51 2.26
C MET A 70 0.39 10.94 3.43
N MET A 71 0.14 10.47 4.65
CA MET A 71 0.92 10.86 5.83
C MET A 71 2.39 10.40 5.71
N LEU A 72 2.65 9.25 5.06
CA LEU A 72 4.01 8.78 4.79
C LEU A 72 4.70 9.64 3.72
N PHE A 73 3.95 10.09 2.71
CA PHE A 73 4.44 11.01 1.67
C PHE A 73 4.82 12.37 2.27
N THR A 74 4.03 12.90 3.22
CA THR A 74 4.35 14.14 3.92
C THR A 74 5.59 14.02 4.78
N ILE A 75 5.81 12.89 5.47
CA ILE A 75 7.01 12.69 6.30
C ILE A 75 8.29 12.60 5.44
N ILE A 76 8.21 11.92 4.28
CA ILE A 76 9.33 11.80 3.34
C ILE A 76 9.70 13.16 2.75
N PHE A 77 8.72 13.98 2.34
CA PHE A 77 8.97 15.33 1.82
C PHE A 77 9.31 16.36 2.90
N ALA A 78 8.72 16.28 4.10
CA ALA A 78 9.00 17.19 5.21
C ALA A 78 10.40 16.97 5.82
N SER A 79 10.98 15.77 5.64
CA SER A 79 12.40 15.54 5.96
C SER A 79 13.36 16.17 4.93
N GLY A 80 12.85 16.85 3.90
CA GLY A 80 13.59 17.71 2.98
C GLY A 80 14.01 19.06 3.56
N ALA A 81 14.16 19.18 4.89
CA ALA A 81 14.92 20.26 5.50
C ALA A 81 16.42 19.90 5.44
N GLY A 82 16.97 20.07 4.24
CA GLY A 82 18.38 19.91 3.96
C GLY A 82 18.73 20.64 2.67
N MET A 83 18.56 21.97 2.68
CA MET A 83 19.26 22.84 1.75
C MET A 83 20.77 22.63 1.98
N ALA A 84 21.39 21.71 1.25
CA ALA A 84 22.82 21.69 1.06
C ALA A 84 23.12 21.00 -0.27
N ALA A 85 23.98 21.66 -1.02
CA ALA A 85 24.42 21.41 -2.38
C ALA A 85 24.86 19.97 -2.67
N TRP A 86 25.08 19.74 -3.98
CA TRP A 86 25.61 18.58 -4.72
C TRP A 86 24.53 17.69 -5.35
#